data_AF-A0A933L4P0-F1
#
_entry.id   AF-A0A933L4P0-F1
#
_cell.length_a   1.000
_cell.length_b   1.000
_cell.length_c   1.000
_cell.angle_alpha   90.00
_cell.angle_beta   90.00
_cell.angle_gamma   90.00
#
_symmetry.space_group_name_H-M   'P 1'
#
loop_
_entity.id
_entity.type
_entity.pdbx_description
1 polymer ?
#
loop_
_entity_poly.entity_id
_entity_poly.type
_entity_poly.pdbx_seq_one_letter_code
_entity_poly.pdbx_strand_id
1 'polypeptide(L)' 'MQTAGPWAFAYDLNGNQITRSTSGIADRTITYDGDNRPASVAANGNAVTYLYGPDGSGPKKVAGDDVTLCLGSAIRA' A
#
# COMPACT_ATOMS: atom_id res chain seq x y z
N MET A 1 15.12 -6.14 -11.14
CA MET A 1 15.27 -6.24 -9.67
C MET A 1 16.56 -5.54 -9.27
N GLN A 2 16.50 -4.59 -8.33
CA GLN A 2 17.70 -3.94 -7.78
C GLN A 2 17.96 -4.49 -6.38
N THR A 3 19.23 -4.79 -6.07
CA THR A 3 19.65 -5.39 -4.80
C THR A 3 20.61 -4.45 -4.06
N ALA A 4 20.27 -4.09 -2.83
CA ALA A 4 21.09 -3.23 -1.96
C ALA A 4 21.31 -3.92 -0.61
N GLY A 5 22.14 -4.97 -0.60
CA GLY A 5 22.31 -5.87 0.56
C GLY A 5 21.29 -7.02 0.55
N PRO A 6 20.76 -7.48 1.70
CA PRO A 6 19.74 -8.54 1.72
C PRO A 6 18.42 -8.08 1.09
N TRP A 7 18.28 -6.79 0.78
CA TRP A 7 17.06 -6.24 0.21
C TRP A 7 17.07 -6.31 -1.32
N ALA A 8 15.98 -6.85 -1.87
CA ALA A 8 15.66 -6.79 -3.29
C ALA A 8 14.34 -6.05 -3.49
N PHE A 9 14.28 -5.23 -4.53
CA PHE A 9 13.10 -4.47 -4.91
C PHE A 9 12.66 -4.81 -6.33
N ALA A 10 11.34 -4.98 -6.49
CA ALA A 10 10.69 -5.13 -7.78
C ALA A 10 9.78 -3.94 -8.05
N TYR A 11 9.70 -3.56 -9.32
CA TYR A 11 8.93 -2.41 -9.79
C TYR A 11 8.04 -2.83 -10.96
N ASP A 12 6.88 -2.18 -11.09
CA ASP A 12 6.05 -2.28 -12.29
C ASP A 12 6.64 -1.47 -13.46
N LEU A 13 5.94 -1.48 -14.60
CA LEU A 13 6.34 -0.76 -15.81
C LEU A 13 6.33 0.77 -15.64
N ASN A 14 5.51 1.28 -14.72
CA ASN A 14 5.42 2.70 -14.37
C ASN A 14 6.52 3.13 -13.39
N GLY A 15 7.32 2.19 -12.88
CA GLY A 15 8.40 2.44 -11.94
C GLY A 15 7.95 2.47 -10.49
N ASN A 16 6.73 2.04 -10.17
CA ASN A 16 6.30 1.93 -8.77
C ASN A 16 6.75 0.62 -8.16
N GLN A 17 7.08 0.64 -6.87
CA GLN A 17 7.58 -0.54 -6.19
C GLN A 17 6.43 -1.52 -5.87
N ILE A 18 6.45 -2.71 -6.45
CA ILE A 18 5.43 -3.75 -6.21
C ILE A 18 5.84 -4.75 -5.13
N THR A 19 7.14 -4.90 -4.87
CA THR A 19 7.63 -5.86 -3.86
C THR A 19 8.92 -5.38 -3.21
N ARG A 20 9.07 -5.67 -1.92
CA ARG A 20 10.36 -5.72 -1.22
C ARG A 20 10.57 -7.14 -0.72
N SER A 21 11.79 -7.63 -0.86
CA SER A 21 12.20 -8.91 -0.31
C SER A 21 13.45 -8.73 0.54
N THR A 22 13.52 -9.44 1.66
CA THR A 22 14.67 -9.47 2.57
C THR A 22 15.22 -10.90 2.60
N SER A 23 16.48 -11.07 2.25
CA SER A 23 17.15 -12.38 2.11
C SER A 23 16.39 -13.33 1.17
N GLY A 24 15.84 -12.80 0.08
CA GLY A 24 15.08 -13.56 -0.92
C GLY A 24 13.61 -13.85 -0.56
N ILE A 25 13.14 -13.43 0.62
CA ILE A 25 11.76 -13.63 1.07
C ILE A 25 10.99 -12.32 0.94
N ALA A 26 9.85 -12.33 0.25
CA ALA A 26 9.00 -11.15 0.13
C ALA A 26 8.39 -10.76 1.49
N ASP A 27 8.79 -9.60 2.01
CA ASP A 27 8.34 -9.09 3.32
C ASP A 27 7.36 -7.92 3.17
N ARG A 28 7.24 -7.36 1.96
CA ARG A 28 6.23 -6.35 1.62
C ARG A 28 5.78 -6.46 0.18
N THR A 29 4.47 -6.36 -0.06
CA THR A 29 3.88 -6.24 -1.40
C THR A 29 2.97 -5.02 -1.48
N ILE A 30 2.97 -4.34 -2.63
CA ILE A 30 2.14 -3.17 -2.89
C ILE A 30 1.40 -3.37 -4.19
N THR A 31 0.10 -3.09 -4.20
CA THR A 31 -0.72 -3.02 -5.41
C THR A 31 -1.12 -1.58 -5.67
N TYR A 32 -1.36 -1.26 -6.94
CA TYR A 32 -1.71 0.09 -7.39
C TYR A 32 -3.06 0.06 -8.11
N ASP A 33 -3.80 1.16 -8.00
CA ASP A 33 -5.03 1.39 -8.77
C ASP A 33 -4.71 1.90 -10.20
N GLY A 34 -5.75 2.10 -11.00
CA GLY A 34 -5.62 2.61 -12.37
C GLY A 34 -5.06 4.03 -12.48
N ASP A 35 -5.06 4.79 -11.39
CA ASP A 35 -4.46 6.13 -11.28
C ASP A 35 -3.02 6.09 -10.76
N ASN A 36 -2.41 4.89 -10.69
CA ASN A 36 -1.03 4.68 -10.27
C ASN A 36 -0.81 5.06 -8.79
N ARG A 37 -1.81 4.84 -7.93
CA ARG A 37 -1.76 5.11 -6.48
C ARG A 37 -1.83 3.80 -5.69
N PRO A 38 -1.19 3.68 -4.51
CA PRO A 38 -1.21 2.44 -3.74
C PRO A 38 -2.62 2.05 -3.32
N ALA A 39 -3.15 0.95 -3.84
CA ALA A 39 -4.46 0.39 -3.47
C ALA A 39 -4.36 -0.53 -2.25
N SER A 40 -3.26 -1.27 -2.11
CA SER A 40 -3.03 -2.12 -0.94
C SER A 40 -1.55 -2.24 -0.62
N VAL A 41 -1.23 -2.35 0.66
CA VAL A 41 0.10 -2.66 1.16
C VAL A 41 -0.04 -3.82 2.14
N ALA A 42 0.60 -4.94 1.83
CA ALA A 42 0.72 -6.07 2.75
C ALA A 42 2.16 -6.20 3.26
N ALA A 43 2.33 -6.36 4.56
CA ALA A 43 3.62 -6.59 5.21
C ALA A 43 3.43 -7.30 6.55
N ASN A 44 4.36 -8.20 6.91
CA ASN A 44 4.36 -8.91 8.20
C ASN A 44 3.03 -9.59 8.55
N GLY A 45 2.31 -10.13 7.55
CA GLY A 45 1.02 -10.80 7.74
C GLY A 45 -0.20 -9.87 7.84
N ASN A 46 0.00 -8.55 7.88
CA ASN A 46 -1.08 -7.56 7.88
C ASN A 46 -1.24 -6.91 6.50
N ALA A 47 -2.47 -6.58 6.14
CA ALA A 47 -2.78 -5.84 4.93
C ALA A 47 -3.55 -4.55 5.27
N VAL A 48 -3.20 -3.47 4.59
CA VAL A 48 -3.90 -2.19 4.63
C VAL A 48 -4.34 -1.87 3.21
N THR A 49 -5.63 -1.58 3.05
CA THR A 49 -6.22 -1.18 1.78
C THR A 49 -6.50 0.32 1.80
N TYR A 50 -6.30 0.99 0.68
CA TYR A 50 -6.56 2.41 0.52
C TYR A 50 -7.67 2.58 -0.50
N LEU A 51 -8.66 3.39 -0.15
CA LEU A 51 -9.74 3.79 -1.04
C LEU A 51 -9.62 5.29 -1.29
N TYR A 52 -9.78 5.69 -2.55
CA TYR A 52 -9.68 7.08 -2.96
C TYR A 52 -11.06 7.57 -3.41
N GLY A 53 -11.45 8.77 -3.00
CA GLY A 53 -12.68 9.40 -3.46
C GLY A 53 -12.56 9.86 -4.93
N PRO A 54 -13.67 9.92 -5.68
CA PRO A 54 -13.69 10.40 -7.07
C PRO A 54 -13.19 11.84 -7.25
N ASP A 55 -13.18 12.59 -6.15
CA ASP A 55 -12.82 14.00 -6.03
C ASP A 55 -11.31 14.23 -5.77
N GLY A 56 -10.49 13.16 -5.75
CA GLY A 56 -9.04 13.28 -5.49
C GLY A 56 -8.71 13.73 -4.06
N SER A 57 -9.72 13.84 -3.20
CA SER A 57 -9.54 13.96 -1.76
C SER A 57 -8.80 12.72 -1.28
N GLY A 58 -7.73 12.95 -0.50
CA GLY A 58 -6.65 12.00 -0.25
C GLY A 58 -7.05 10.62 0.29
N PRO A 59 -6.09 9.69 0.41
CA PRO A 59 -6.35 8.28 0.73
C PRO A 59 -7.23 8.14 1.97
N LYS A 60 -8.40 7.52 1.82
CA LYS A 60 -9.15 6.95 2.93
C LYS A 60 -8.50 5.61 3.24
N LYS A 61 -7.70 5.60 4.31
CA LYS A 61 -7.05 4.37 4.79
C LYS A 61 -8.12 3.44 5.34
N VAL A 62 -8.09 2.18 4.94
CA VAL A 62 -8.86 1.07 5.52
C VAL A 62 -7.85 0.04 5.99
N ALA A 63 -7.56 0.00 7.28
CA ALA A 63 -6.76 -1.09 7.85
C ALA A 63 -7.60 -2.37 7.85
N GLY A 64 -6.98 -3.52 7.53
CA GLY A 64 -7.64 -4.83 7.63
C GLY A 64 -8.17 -5.11 9.04
N ASP A 65 -9.25 -5.88 9.08
CA ASP A 65 -10.12 -6.30 10.21
C ASP A 65 -10.83 -5.18 10.99
N ASP A 66 -10.31 -3.96 11.01
CA ASP A 66 -10.93 -2.81 11.67
C ASP A 66 -10.95 -1.60 10.71
N VAL A 67 -12.07 -1.45 9.97
CA VAL A 67 -12.29 -0.37 9.02
C VAL A 67 -12.39 0.96 9.78
N THR A 68 -11.24 1.56 10.12
CA THR A 68 -11.19 2.94 10.60
C THR A 68 -11.36 3.87 9.41
N LEU A 69 -12.61 4.19 9.09
CA LEU A 69 -12.96 5.19 8.10
C LEU A 69 -12.48 6.57 8.60
N CYS A 70 -11.26 6.97 8.26
CA CYS A 70 -10.83 8.36 8.41
C CYS A 70 -11.54 9.22 7.37
N LEU A 71 -12.78 9.60 7.64
CA LEU A 71 -13.37 10.77 7.04
C LEU A 71 -12.61 11.98 7.57
N GLY A 72 -12.25 12.90 6.69
CA GLY A 72 -11.84 14.26 7.04
C GLY A 72 -13.00 15.05 7.65
N SER A 73 -13.58 14.55 8.72
CA SER A 73 -14.46 15.23 9.67
C SER A 73 -14.54 14.35 10.89
N ALA A 74 -14.13 14.90 12.02
CA ALA A 74 -14.37 14.34 13.34
C ALA A 74 -15.84 13.88 13.44
N ILE A 75 -16.08 12.58 13.49
CA ILE A 75 -17.24 12.07 14.19
C ILE A 75 -16.81 12.02 15.64
N ARG A 76 -17.13 13.10 16.35
CA ARG A 76 -17.30 13.06 17.80
C ARG A 76 -18.35 11.97 18.07
N ALA A 77 -17.95 10.93 18.79
CA ALA A 77 -18.87 10.26 19.70
C ALA A 77 -18.73 10.96 21.06
#